data_AF-A0A7H9EKC1-F1
#
_entry.id   AF-A0A7H9EKC1-F1
#
_cell.length_a   1.000
_cell.length_b   1.000
_cell.length_c   1.000
_cell.angle_alpha   90.00
_cell.angle_beta   90.00
_cell.angle_gamma   90.00
#
_symmetry.space_group_name_H-M   'P 1'
#
loop_
_entity.id
_entity.type
_entity.pdbx_description
1 polymer ?
#
loop_
_entity_poly.entity_id
_entity_poly.type
_entity_poly.pdbx_seq_one_letter_code
_entity_poly.pdbx_strand_id
1 'polypeptide(L)'
;MKGIRPDYYRRNGLDLFDFFELMMPKPWVIGFYVLNIIKYVVRFPKKNGREDLLKAQTYLSRLIEFVGKKGEKNDQMGTRN
;
A
#
# COMPACT_ATOMS: atom_id res chain seq x y z
N MET A 1 1.57 -26.30 -1.29
CA MET A 1 0.87 -25.43 -0.32
C MET A 1 0.01 -24.44 -1.08
N LYS A 2 -1.33 -24.55 -0.98
CA LYS A 2 -2.28 -23.59 -1.60
C LYS A 2 -2.17 -22.25 -0.90
N GLY A 3 -1.76 -21.21 -1.64
CA GLY A 3 -1.57 -19.87 -1.12
C GLY A 3 -2.85 -19.30 -0.53
N ILE A 4 -2.80 -18.90 0.73
CA ILE A 4 -3.87 -18.20 1.42
C ILE A 4 -3.90 -16.76 0.87
N ARG A 5 -4.51 -16.58 -0.31
CA ARG A 5 -4.92 -15.27 -0.80
C ARG A 5 -6.37 -15.40 -1.24
N PRO A 6 -7.34 -15.00 -0.41
CA PRO A 6 -8.73 -14.96 -0.81
C PRO A 6 -8.87 -14.14 -2.10
N ASP A 7 -9.51 -14.68 -3.13
CA ASP A 7 -9.74 -14.08 -4.46
C ASP A 7 -10.60 -12.79 -4.43
N TYR A 8 -10.90 -12.27 -3.25
CA TYR A 8 -11.89 -11.20 -3.02
C TYR A 8 -11.55 -9.87 -3.70
N TYR A 9 -10.28 -9.64 -4.09
CA TYR A 9 -9.86 -8.42 -4.76
C TYR A 9 -9.61 -8.57 -6.26
N ARG A 10 -9.65 -9.78 -6.84
CA ARG A 10 -9.41 -9.98 -8.29
C ARG A 10 -10.66 -9.72 -9.14
N ARG A 11 -11.30 -8.56 -8.98
CA ARG A 11 -12.26 -8.08 -9.99
C ARG A 11 -11.48 -7.16 -10.94
N ASN A 12 -11.23 -7.65 -12.15
CA ASN A 12 -10.55 -6.94 -13.27
C ASN A 12 -9.02 -6.83 -13.21
N GLY A 13 -8.33 -7.72 -12.47
CA GLY A 13 -6.86 -7.79 -12.47
C GLY A 13 -6.14 -6.73 -11.63
N LEU A 14 -6.88 -5.80 -11.03
CA LEU A 14 -6.37 -4.84 -10.04
C LEU A 14 -6.41 -5.49 -8.66
N ASP A 15 -5.32 -5.39 -7.89
CA ASP A 15 -5.35 -5.79 -6.49
C ASP A 15 -5.87 -4.66 -5.58
N LEU A 16 -6.01 -4.93 -4.29
CA LEU A 16 -6.50 -3.94 -3.32
C LEU A 16 -5.64 -2.67 -3.28
N PHE A 17 -4.31 -2.82 -3.40
CA PHE A 17 -3.39 -1.69 -3.40
C PHE A 17 -3.61 -0.84 -4.65
N ASP A 18 -3.64 -1.48 -5.81
CA ASP A 18 -3.82 -0.80 -7.09
C ASP A 18 -5.16 -0.06 -7.14
N PHE A 19 -6.22 -0.67 -6.61
CA PHE A 19 -7.54 -0.02 -6.48
C PHE A 19 -7.47 1.25 -5.63
N PHE A 20 -6.86 1.19 -4.44
CA PHE A 20 -6.73 2.35 -3.57
C PHE A 20 -5.84 3.44 -4.18
N GLU A 21 -4.69 3.05 -4.75
CA GLU A 21 -3.75 3.97 -5.39
C GLU A 21 -4.38 4.73 -6.58
N LEU A 22 -5.27 4.07 -7.33
CA LEU A 22 -5.95 4.66 -8.48
C LEU A 22 -7.16 5.53 -8.09
N MET A 23 -7.97 5.06 -7.13
CA MET A 23 -9.30 5.61 -6.90
C MET A 23 -9.33 6.65 -5.77
N MET A 24 -8.38 6.63 -4.82
CA MET A 24 -8.45 7.42 -3.60
C MET A 24 -7.49 8.63 -3.60
N PRO A 25 -7.81 9.72 -2.87
CA PRO A 25 -6.89 10.83 -2.67
C PRO A 25 -5.57 10.40 -2.02
N LYS A 26 -4.46 11.02 -2.40
CA LYS A 26 -3.11 10.69 -1.89
C LYS A 26 -3.03 10.58 -0.36
N PRO A 27 -3.59 11.52 0.44
CA PRO A 27 -3.53 11.40 1.91
C PRO A 27 -4.24 10.15 2.44
N TRP A 28 -5.31 9.71 1.77
CA TRP A 28 -6.08 8.53 2.16
C TRP A 28 -5.32 7.25 1.87
N VAL A 29 -4.65 7.19 0.71
CA VAL A 29 -3.77 6.06 0.36
C VAL A 29 -2.61 5.94 1.35
N ILE A 30 -1.97 7.06 1.71
CA ILE A 30 -0.91 7.06 2.74
C ILE A 30 -1.46 6.58 4.09
N GLY A 31 -2.62 7.09 4.51
CA GLY A 31 -3.30 6.64 5.74
C GLY A 31 -3.61 5.15 5.74
N PHE A 32 -4.10 4.61 4.62
CA PHE A 32 -4.33 3.18 4.44
C PHE A 32 -3.07 2.35 4.67
N TYR A 33 -1.93 2.77 4.13
CA TYR A 33 -0.66 2.08 4.38
C TYR A 33 -0.24 2.16 5.85
N VAL A 34 -0.19 3.36 6.41
CA VAL A 34 0.28 3.61 7.80
C VAL A 34 -0.54 2.82 8.80
N LEU A 35 -1.88 2.86 8.69
CA LEU A 35 -2.76 2.15 9.61
C LEU A 35 -2.58 0.62 9.53
N ASN A 36 -2.32 0.07 8.35
CA ASN A 36 -2.06 -1.36 8.21
C ASN A 36 -0.69 -1.77 8.75
N ILE A 37 0.35 -0.94 8.55
CA ILE A 37 1.67 -1.16 9.13
C ILE A 37 1.56 -1.23 10.66
N ILE A 38 0.96 -0.20 11.28
CA ILE A 38 0.75 -0.14 12.74
C ILE A 38 -0.05 -1.35 13.22
N LYS A 39 -1.17 -1.67 12.55
CA LYS A 39 -2.02 -2.82 12.88
C LYS A 39 -1.21 -4.10 12.95
N TYR A 40 -0.38 -4.40 11.95
CA TYR A 40 0.36 -5.65 11.92
C TYR A 40 1.54 -5.66 12.90
N VAL A 41 2.22 -4.52 13.11
CA VAL A 41 3.28 -4.40 14.12
C VAL A 41 2.74 -4.51 15.56
N VAL A 42 1.55 -3.99 15.86
CA VAL A 42 0.97 -4.14 17.20
C VAL A 42 0.40 -5.55 17.41
N ARG A 43 -0.07 -6.20 16.34
CA ARG A 43 -0.74 -7.49 16.42
C ARG A 43 0.20 -8.70 16.42
N PHE A 44 1.41 -8.58 15.87
CA PHE A 44 2.32 -9.73 15.74
C PHE A 44 2.55 -10.53 17.02
N PRO A 45 2.77 -9.92 18.23
CA PRO A 45 3.07 -10.72 19.41
C PRO A 45 1.87 -11.50 19.94
N LYS A 46 0.65 -11.16 19.49
CA LYS A 46 -0.62 -11.68 20.03
C LYS A 46 -1.41 -12.58 19.07
N LYS A 47 -1.07 -12.61 17.77
CA LYS A 47 -1.88 -13.32 16.78
C LYS A 47 -1.08 -14.22 15.83
N ASN A 48 -0.36 -13.62 14.88
CA ASN A 48 0.23 -14.36 13.77
C ASN A 48 1.77 -14.32 13.72
N GLY A 49 2.42 -13.74 14.75
CA GLY A 49 3.88 -13.68 14.85
C GLY A 49 4.53 -13.12 13.59
N ARG A 50 5.52 -13.85 13.06
CA ARG A 50 6.30 -13.46 11.87
C ARG A 50 5.45 -13.14 10.64
N GLU A 51 4.29 -13.79 10.45
CA GLU A 51 3.43 -13.51 9.28
C GLU A 51 2.91 -12.07 9.28
N ASP A 52 2.59 -11.53 10.45
CA ASP A 52 2.17 -10.12 10.56
C ASP A 52 3.34 -9.16 10.29
N LEU A 53 4.56 -9.50 10.73
CA LEU A 53 5.74 -8.70 10.40
C LEU A 53 5.99 -8.66 8.89
N LEU A 54 5.82 -9.79 8.18
CA LEU A 54 5.93 -9.84 6.73
C LEU A 54 4.82 -9.00 6.05
N LYS A 55 3.60 -9.01 6.59
CA LYS A 55 2.54 -8.12 6.10
C LYS A 55 2.91 -6.65 6.32
N ALA A 56 3.39 -6.28 7.50
CA ALA A 56 3.86 -4.91 7.76
C ALA A 56 4.95 -4.49 6.76
N GLN A 57 5.91 -5.37 6.48
CA GLN A 57 6.95 -5.15 5.47
C GLN A 57 6.35 -4.90 4.08
N THR A 58 5.41 -5.72 3.62
CA THR A 58 4.74 -5.52 2.31
C THR A 58 4.10 -4.13 2.21
N TYR A 59 3.37 -3.71 3.25
CA TYR A 59 2.74 -2.39 3.25
C TYR A 59 3.77 -1.25 3.29
N LEU A 60 4.88 -1.42 4.03
CA LEU A 60 5.97 -0.43 4.07
C LEU A 60 6.66 -0.30 2.71
N SER A 61 7.01 -1.42 2.06
CA SER A 61 7.61 -1.43 0.72
C SER A 61 6.72 -0.73 -0.31
N ARG A 62 5.41 -1.04 -0.31
CA ARG A 62 4.45 -0.36 -1.20
C ARG A 62 4.29 1.12 -0.90
N LEU A 63 4.31 1.52 0.37
CA LEU A 63 4.28 2.94 0.74
C LEU A 63 5.51 3.67 0.20
N ILE A 64 6.71 3.09 0.34
CA ILE A 64 7.97 3.64 -0.20
C ILE A 64 7.86 3.84 -1.72
N GLU A 65 7.37 2.83 -2.45
CA GLU A 65 7.14 2.95 -3.89
C GLU A 65 6.13 4.04 -4.24
N PHE A 66 5.00 4.09 -3.53
CA PHE A 66 3.93 5.06 -3.79
C PHE A 66 4.38 6.51 -3.56
N VAL A 67 5.18 6.77 -2.52
CA VAL A 67 5.72 8.12 -2.27
C VAL A 67 6.85 8.45 -3.24
N GLY A 68 7.70 7.48 -3.59
CA GLY A 68 8.82 7.64 -4.52
C GLY A 68 8.37 7.94 -5.96
N LYS A 69 7.31 7.28 -6.44
CA LYS A 69 6.75 7.49 -7.80
C LYS A 69 6.28 8.92 -8.08
N LYS A 70 6.03 9.75 -7.05
CA LYS A 70 5.53 11.13 -7.20
C LYS A 70 6.60 12.22 -7.08
N GLY A 71 7.88 11.85 -6.94
CA GLY A 71 9.01 12.78 -6.99
C GLY A 71 9.36 13.30 -8.38
N GLU A 72 8.84 12.69 -9.46
CA GLU A 72 9.29 12.97 -10.84
C GLU A 72 8.30 13.76 -11.71
N LYS A 73 7.10 14.12 -11.21
CA LYS A 73 6.05 14.77 -12.01
C LYS A 73 5.62 16.15 -11.51
N ASN A 74 6.56 17.00 -11.08
CA ASN A 74 6.23 18.37 -10.66
C ASN A 74 7.12 19.49 -11.21
N ASP A 75 7.93 19.27 -12.26
CA ASP A 75 8.78 20.32 -12.86
C ASP A 75 8.50 20.66 -14.34
N GLN A 76 7.34 20.29 -14.90
CA GLN A 76 6.99 20.67 -16.29
C GLN A 76 5.52 21.08 -16.46
N MET A 77 5.07 22.08 -15.71
CA MET A 77 3.90 22.88 -16.11
C MET A 77 3.94 24.25 -15.44
N GLY A 78 4.87 25.10 -15.88
CA GLY A 78 5.09 26.39 -15.22
C GLY A 78 5.93 27.42 -15.98
N THR A 79 6.00 27.38 -17.31
CA THR A 79 6.45 28.52 -18.12
C THR A 79 5.73 28.51 -19.47
N ARG A 80 4.53 29.10 -19.51
CA ARG A 80 4.04 29.72 -20.74
C ARG A 80 4.54 31.16 -20.71
N ASN A 81 5.49 31.48 -21.57
CA ASN A 81 5.68 32.85 -22.06
C ASN A 81 4.66 33.12 -23.15
#